data_AF-A0A1E4IEF6-F1
#
_entry.id   AF-A0A1E4IEF6-F1
#
_cell.length_a   1.000
_cell.length_b   1.000
_cell.length_c   1.000
_cell.angle_alpha   90.00
_cell.angle_beta   90.00
_cell.angle_gamma   90.00
#
_symmetry.space_group_name_H-M   'P 1'
#
loop_
_entity.id
_entity.type
_entity.pdbx_description
1 polymer ?
#
loop_
_entity_poly.entity_id
_entity_poly.type
_entity_poly.pdbx_seq_one_letter_code
_entity_poly.pdbx_strand_id
1 'polypeptide(L)'
;MLLAACGGGGGDDDADHPQGPLAKYSGTYTYCDRHERGTMTSTASADGRALTLTLRSDYYQQSGCTGAIVGTETISSPVTATYLSTGTAQVVGWPSASSSATRTVDRVQVTAPATTVSLTGSGVTSVDGQPCVVYTNGRTCLESTANGPLNDVAGIAFTDTALLLLVVAGAGYELDTAFQR
;
A
#
# COMPACT_ATOMS: atom_id res chain seq x y z
N MET A 1 20.39 31.17 39.12
CA MET A 1 19.34 32.04 38.52
C MET A 1 18.61 31.18 37.51
N LEU A 2 17.61 30.38 37.90
CA LEU A 2 16.19 30.77 38.04
C LEU A 2 15.71 31.74 36.95
N LEU A 3 15.24 31.18 35.83
CA LEU A 3 14.05 31.70 35.15
C LEU A 3 13.03 30.57 35.13
N ALA A 4 12.04 30.68 36.01
CA ALA A 4 10.76 30.01 35.90
C ALA A 4 9.74 31.06 35.43
N ALA A 5 9.00 30.75 34.37
CA ALA A 5 7.69 31.33 34.05
C ALA A 5 7.00 30.28 33.15
N CYS A 6 5.93 29.62 33.63
CA CYS A 6 4.52 30.01 33.44
C CYS A 6 4.09 29.74 31.99
N GLY A 7 3.11 28.92 31.63
CA GLY A 7 1.93 28.37 32.27
C GLY A 7 0.91 28.09 31.16
N GLY A 8 -0.06 27.18 31.39
CA GLY A 8 -1.20 26.89 30.49
C GLY A 8 -0.95 25.70 29.56
N GLY A 9 -1.66 24.56 29.63
CA GLY A 9 -2.92 24.27 30.29
C GLY A 9 -4.11 24.53 29.37
N GLY A 10 -4.59 23.48 28.70
CA GLY A 10 -6.00 23.35 28.36
C GLY A 10 -6.32 23.09 26.89
N GLY A 11 -6.45 21.80 26.54
CA GLY A 11 -7.42 21.31 25.57
C GLY A 11 -7.10 21.61 24.11
N ASP A 12 -6.06 20.96 23.58
CA ASP A 12 -6.05 20.69 22.15
C ASP A 12 -7.21 19.72 21.85
N ASP A 13 -7.99 20.07 20.83
CA ASP A 13 -9.01 19.24 20.23
C ASP A 13 -8.39 17.93 19.72
N ASP A 14 -8.13 16.96 20.63
CA ASP A 14 -7.81 15.56 20.32
C ASP A 14 -9.08 14.81 19.84
N ALA A 15 -9.87 15.47 19.00
CA ALA A 15 -10.95 14.83 18.28
C ALA A 15 -10.36 14.14 17.04
N ASP A 16 -10.54 12.83 16.99
CA ASP A 16 -10.55 11.99 15.79
C ASP A 16 -9.23 11.60 15.10
N HIS A 17 -8.08 11.67 15.76
CA HIS A 17 -6.95 10.86 15.30
C HIS A 17 -7.04 9.44 15.88
N PRO A 18 -7.17 8.39 15.05
CA PRO A 18 -7.25 7.03 15.56
C PRO A 18 -6.02 6.72 16.41
N GLN A 19 -6.25 6.20 17.61
CA GLN A 19 -5.19 5.86 18.56
C GLN A 19 -4.98 4.35 18.52
N GLY A 20 -3.91 3.88 17.88
CA GLY A 20 -3.59 2.46 17.83
C GLY A 20 -2.35 2.12 16.99
N PRO A 21 -1.87 0.87 17.05
CA PRO A 21 -0.57 0.48 16.47
C PRO A 21 -0.49 0.71 14.96
N LEU A 22 -1.63 0.63 14.25
CA LEU A 22 -1.69 0.83 12.81
C LEU A 22 -2.06 2.26 12.40
N ALA A 23 -2.48 3.12 13.33
CA ALA A 23 -2.95 4.47 13.01
C ALA A 23 -1.92 5.29 12.21
N LYS A 24 -0.63 5.09 12.52
CA LYS A 24 0.51 5.70 11.82
C LYS A 24 0.52 5.45 10.31
N TYR A 25 -0.08 4.36 9.84
CA TYR A 25 -0.14 4.00 8.43
C TYR A 25 -1.30 4.63 7.67
N SER A 26 -2.13 5.46 8.31
CA SER A 26 -3.20 6.18 7.61
C SER A 26 -2.62 7.22 6.65
N GLY A 27 -3.12 7.26 5.42
CA GLY A 27 -2.64 8.19 4.40
C GLY A 27 -2.83 7.66 2.98
N THR A 28 -2.43 8.47 2.01
CA THR A 28 -2.39 8.09 0.59
C THR A 28 -0.92 7.97 0.17
N TYR A 29 -0.59 6.85 -0.46
CA TYR A 29 0.76 6.52 -0.87
C TYR A 29 0.79 6.16 -2.35
N THR A 30 1.89 6.48 -3.02
CA THR A 30 2.06 6.18 -4.44
C THR A 30 3.41 5.56 -4.72
N TYR A 31 3.48 4.72 -5.73
CA TYR A 31 4.73 4.34 -6.40
C TYR A 31 4.59 4.57 -7.89
N CYS A 32 5.71 4.57 -8.60
CA CYS A 32 5.73 4.50 -10.05
C CYS A 32 6.69 3.39 -10.47
N ASP A 33 6.19 2.38 -11.18
CA ASP A 33 7.00 1.40 -11.89
C ASP A 33 6.72 1.49 -13.39
N ARG A 34 7.73 1.92 -14.15
CA ARG A 34 7.64 2.16 -15.61
C ARG A 34 6.44 3.03 -15.99
N HIS A 35 5.35 2.42 -16.46
CA HIS A 35 4.14 3.11 -16.93
C HIS A 35 3.02 3.09 -15.89
N GLU A 36 3.16 2.32 -14.81
CA GLU A 36 2.13 2.12 -13.81
C GLU A 36 2.40 2.95 -12.56
N ARG A 37 1.43 3.79 -12.20
CA ARG A 37 1.39 4.46 -10.91
C ARG A 37 0.35 3.79 -10.02
N GLY A 38 0.81 2.97 -9.08
CA GLY A 38 -0.04 2.46 -8.02
C GLY A 38 -0.31 3.54 -6.98
N THR A 39 -1.56 3.66 -6.56
CA THR A 39 -2.04 4.52 -5.48
C THR A 39 -2.75 3.66 -4.46
N MET A 40 -2.28 3.70 -3.22
CA MET A 40 -2.93 3.06 -2.10
C MET A 40 -3.45 4.13 -1.14
N THR A 41 -4.72 4.04 -0.76
CA THR A 41 -5.26 4.81 0.36
C THR A 41 -5.49 3.88 1.54
N SER A 42 -4.92 4.23 2.69
CA SER A 42 -5.01 3.50 3.94
C SER A 42 -5.77 4.35 4.95
N THR A 43 -6.83 3.79 5.52
CA THR A 43 -7.64 4.43 6.56
C THR A 43 -7.68 3.55 7.79
N ALA A 44 -7.21 4.05 8.93
CA ALA A 44 -7.30 3.31 10.18
C ALA A 44 -8.72 3.33 10.77
N SER A 45 -9.08 2.24 11.44
CA SER A 45 -10.24 2.18 12.34
C SER A 45 -10.07 3.14 13.51
N ALA A 46 -11.16 3.53 14.18
CA ALA A 46 -11.13 4.45 15.32
C ALA A 46 -10.19 4.00 16.45
N ASP A 47 -10.09 2.69 16.70
CA ASP A 47 -9.18 2.09 17.69
C ASP A 47 -7.75 1.86 17.16
N GLY A 48 -7.47 2.26 15.91
CA GLY A 48 -6.19 2.11 15.23
C GLY A 48 -5.68 0.67 15.14
N ARG A 49 -6.55 -0.34 15.28
CA ARG A 49 -6.19 -1.77 15.21
C ARG A 49 -6.49 -2.41 13.86
N ALA A 50 -7.18 -1.73 12.96
CA ALA A 50 -7.40 -2.19 11.60
C ALA A 50 -7.10 -1.06 10.59
N LEU A 51 -6.72 -1.46 9.38
CA LEU A 51 -6.62 -0.58 8.22
C LEU A 51 -7.57 -1.10 7.14
N THR A 52 -8.29 -0.18 6.50
CA THR A 52 -8.95 -0.41 5.22
C THR A 52 -8.06 0.17 4.13
N LEU A 53 -7.63 -0.68 3.21
CA LEU A 53 -6.74 -0.38 2.10
C LEU A 53 -7.53 -0.41 0.79
N THR A 54 -7.48 0.68 0.03
CA THR A 54 -7.98 0.73 -1.34
C THR A 54 -6.82 0.90 -2.30
N LEU A 55 -6.83 0.16 -3.40
CA LEU A 55 -5.79 0.20 -4.42
C LEU A 55 -6.37 0.62 -5.76
N ARG A 56 -5.59 1.43 -6.47
CA ARG A 56 -5.85 1.87 -7.84
C ARG A 56 -4.51 1.97 -8.56
N SER A 57 -4.45 1.45 -9.78
CA SER A 57 -3.29 1.66 -10.65
C SER A 57 -3.68 2.51 -11.86
N ASP A 58 -2.93 3.58 -12.12
CA ASP A 58 -3.07 4.37 -13.34
C ASP A 58 -1.91 4.05 -14.30
N TYR A 59 -2.24 3.70 -15.53
CA TYR A 59 -1.29 3.42 -16.60
C TYR A 59 -1.12 4.65 -17.49
N TYR A 60 0.12 5.09 -17.63
CA TYR A 60 0.50 6.29 -18.36
C TYR A 60 1.06 5.97 -19.75
N GLN A 61 0.80 6.88 -20.70
CA GLN A 61 1.28 6.75 -22.07
C GLN A 61 2.82 6.69 -22.14
N GLN A 62 3.52 7.39 -21.24
CA GLN A 62 4.97 7.45 -21.17
C GLN A 62 5.49 6.82 -19.87
N SER A 63 6.73 6.33 -19.91
CA SER A 63 7.40 5.81 -18.73
C SER A 63 7.68 6.91 -17.70
N GLY A 64 7.97 6.52 -16.47
CA GLY A 64 8.05 7.43 -15.33
C GLY A 64 6.68 7.98 -14.92
N CYS A 65 5.59 7.29 -15.30
CA CYS A 65 4.22 7.68 -14.99
C CYS A 65 3.87 9.11 -15.44
N THR A 66 4.25 9.44 -16.69
CA THR A 66 4.09 10.78 -17.26
C THR A 66 3.21 10.78 -18.52
N GLY A 67 2.72 11.96 -18.90
CA GLY A 67 1.78 12.11 -20.01
C GLY A 67 0.34 11.76 -19.63
N ALA A 68 -0.47 11.39 -20.63
CA ALA A 68 -1.88 11.05 -20.42
C ALA A 68 -2.04 9.67 -19.78
N ILE A 69 -3.03 9.54 -18.89
CA ILE A 69 -3.50 8.23 -18.41
C ILE A 69 -4.26 7.56 -19.55
N VAL A 70 -3.87 6.33 -19.89
CA VAL A 70 -4.49 5.51 -20.94
C VAL A 70 -5.22 4.30 -20.40
N GLY A 71 -4.98 3.92 -19.15
CA GLY A 71 -5.77 2.92 -18.46
C GLY A 71 -5.81 3.22 -16.97
N THR A 72 -6.92 2.85 -16.32
CA THR A 72 -7.05 2.84 -14.87
C THR A 72 -7.59 1.48 -14.46
N GLU A 73 -6.89 0.88 -13.51
CA GLU A 73 -7.26 -0.34 -12.82
C GLU A 73 -7.83 -0.03 -11.44
N THR A 74 -8.95 -0.67 -11.11
CA THR A 74 -9.56 -0.60 -9.77
C THR A 74 -10.02 -1.98 -9.32
N ILE A 75 -9.93 -2.23 -8.01
CA ILE A 75 -10.44 -3.44 -7.37
C ILE A 75 -11.80 -3.11 -6.72
N SER A 76 -12.78 -3.99 -6.90
CA SER A 76 -14.18 -3.80 -6.48
C SER A 76 -14.44 -3.78 -4.97
N SER A 77 -13.48 -4.18 -4.14
CA SER A 77 -13.62 -4.14 -2.69
C SER A 77 -12.26 -3.88 -2.02
N PRO A 78 -12.26 -3.19 -0.86
CA PRO A 78 -11.03 -2.92 -0.14
C PRO A 78 -10.44 -4.18 0.50
N VAL A 79 -9.15 -4.11 0.78
CA VAL A 79 -8.42 -5.08 1.61
C VAL A 79 -8.43 -4.57 3.04
N THR A 80 -8.62 -5.46 4.02
CA THR A 80 -8.53 -5.12 5.44
C THR A 80 -7.28 -5.72 6.04
N ALA A 81 -6.51 -4.95 6.80
CA ALA A 81 -5.38 -5.44 7.59
C ALA A 81 -5.67 -5.23 9.09
N THR A 82 -5.74 -6.30 9.86
CA THR A 82 -6.02 -6.27 11.31
C THR A 82 -4.75 -6.56 12.11
N TYR A 83 -4.45 -5.74 13.08
CA TYR A 83 -3.26 -5.85 13.93
C TYR A 83 -3.22 -7.16 14.71
N LEU A 84 -2.09 -7.86 14.62
CA LEU A 84 -1.79 -9.04 15.44
C LEU A 84 -0.74 -8.70 16.51
N SER A 85 0.41 -8.17 16.09
CA SER A 85 1.54 -7.90 16.98
C SER A 85 2.59 -7.00 16.32
N THR A 86 3.34 -6.24 17.10
CA THR A 86 4.56 -5.55 16.65
C THR A 86 5.79 -6.34 17.09
N GLY A 87 6.79 -6.45 16.22
CA GLY A 87 8.07 -7.05 16.56
C GLY A 87 9.18 -6.64 15.59
N THR A 88 10.43 -6.93 15.94
CA THR A 88 11.55 -6.76 15.02
C THR A 88 11.73 -8.02 14.17
N ALA A 89 11.88 -7.87 12.85
CA ALA A 89 12.11 -8.98 11.94
C ALA A 89 13.12 -8.59 10.84
N GLN A 90 13.76 -9.59 10.23
CA GLN A 90 14.53 -9.37 9.00
C GLN A 90 13.58 -9.08 7.84
N VAL A 91 13.88 -8.03 7.08
CA VAL A 91 13.17 -7.65 5.86
C VAL A 91 14.15 -7.68 4.70
N VAL A 92 13.88 -8.51 3.71
CA VAL A 92 14.68 -8.67 2.49
C VAL A 92 14.04 -7.89 1.34
N GLY A 93 14.85 -7.32 0.45
CA GLY A 93 14.40 -6.66 -0.78
C GLY A 93 14.25 -5.13 -0.69
N TRP A 94 14.63 -4.50 0.43
CA TRP A 94 14.56 -3.04 0.61
C TRP A 94 15.79 -2.43 1.31
N PRO A 95 16.45 -1.39 0.75
CA PRO A 95 16.04 -0.55 -0.39
C PRO A 95 16.38 -1.09 -1.78
N SER A 96 17.01 -2.25 -1.88
CA SER A 96 17.29 -2.93 -3.15
C SER A 96 16.99 -4.42 -3.06
N ALA A 97 16.78 -5.09 -4.20
CA ALA A 97 16.42 -6.51 -4.25
C ALA A 97 17.41 -7.44 -3.49
N SER A 98 18.68 -7.07 -3.40
CA SER A 98 19.71 -7.86 -2.70
C SER A 98 19.93 -7.45 -1.24
N SER A 99 19.26 -6.39 -0.77
CA SER A 99 19.45 -5.87 0.58
C SER A 99 18.61 -6.61 1.62
N SER A 100 19.09 -6.64 2.86
CA SER A 100 18.37 -7.17 4.01
C SER A 100 18.67 -6.31 5.24
N ALA A 101 17.64 -6.01 6.04
CA ALA A 101 17.78 -5.24 7.26
C ALA A 101 16.76 -5.65 8.33
N THR A 102 17.15 -5.56 9.61
CA THR A 102 16.21 -5.68 10.73
C THR A 102 15.32 -4.44 10.79
N ARG A 103 13.99 -4.61 10.84
CA ARG A 103 13.03 -3.51 11.01
C ARG A 103 11.94 -3.86 12.02
N THR A 104 11.34 -2.82 12.60
CA THR A 104 10.10 -2.96 13.36
C THR A 104 8.95 -3.17 12.38
N VAL A 105 8.30 -4.32 12.47
CA VAL A 105 7.20 -4.75 11.60
C VAL A 105 5.94 -4.92 12.44
N ASP A 106 4.85 -4.34 11.98
CA ASP A 106 3.51 -4.67 12.48
C ASP A 106 2.98 -5.85 11.67
N ARG A 107 2.87 -6.99 12.34
CA ARG A 107 2.28 -8.20 11.78
C ARG A 107 0.76 -8.05 11.79
N VAL A 108 0.14 -8.33 10.66
CA VAL A 108 -1.29 -8.13 10.42
C VAL A 108 -1.93 -9.37 9.81
N GLN A 109 -3.19 -9.60 10.15
CA GLN A 109 -4.08 -10.49 9.41
C GLN A 109 -4.70 -9.70 8.26
N VAL A 110 -4.43 -10.10 7.03
CA VAL A 110 -4.96 -9.49 5.82
C VAL A 110 -6.16 -10.29 5.34
N THR A 111 -7.28 -9.62 5.07
CA THR A 111 -8.50 -10.22 4.56
C THR A 111 -9.10 -9.40 3.43
N ALA A 112 -9.64 -10.08 2.43
CA ALA A 112 -10.48 -9.46 1.39
C ALA A 112 -11.52 -10.48 0.91
N PRO A 113 -12.75 -10.05 0.57
CA PRO A 113 -13.68 -10.91 -0.15
C PRO A 113 -13.12 -11.25 -1.54
N ALA A 114 -13.77 -12.17 -2.25
CA ALA A 114 -13.49 -12.31 -3.69
C ALA A 114 -13.75 -10.97 -4.38
N THR A 115 -12.83 -10.54 -5.23
CA THR A 115 -12.91 -9.24 -5.91
C THR A 115 -12.80 -9.40 -7.40
N THR A 116 -13.43 -8.47 -8.12
CA THR A 116 -13.18 -8.23 -9.53
C THR A 116 -12.30 -7.00 -9.74
N VAL A 117 -11.47 -7.08 -10.78
CA VAL A 117 -10.65 -6.00 -11.31
C VAL A 117 -11.36 -5.38 -12.51
N SER A 118 -11.43 -4.05 -12.55
CA SER A 118 -11.95 -3.29 -13.69
C SER A 118 -10.83 -2.49 -14.33
N LEU A 119 -10.72 -2.62 -15.66
CA LEU A 119 -9.84 -1.79 -16.50
C LEU A 119 -10.70 -0.86 -17.36
N THR A 120 -10.39 0.44 -17.31
CA THR A 120 -11.07 1.46 -18.12
C THR A 120 -10.06 2.45 -18.70
N GLY A 121 -10.32 3.00 -19.89
CA GLY A 121 -9.45 4.00 -20.50
C GLY A 121 -9.26 3.80 -22.00
N SER A 122 -8.61 4.77 -22.66
CA SER A 122 -8.43 4.81 -24.11
C SER A 122 -7.44 3.77 -24.65
N GLY A 123 -6.52 3.29 -23.81
CA GLY A 123 -5.55 2.24 -24.13
C GLY A 123 -6.01 0.85 -23.74
N VAL A 124 -7.20 0.69 -23.15
CA VAL A 124 -7.73 -0.61 -22.75
C VAL A 124 -8.26 -1.35 -23.96
N THR A 125 -7.78 -2.56 -24.17
CA THR A 125 -8.19 -3.44 -25.27
C THR A 125 -8.12 -4.91 -24.87
N SER A 126 -8.61 -5.80 -25.72
CA SER A 126 -8.40 -7.25 -25.57
C SER A 126 -7.31 -7.72 -26.52
N VAL A 127 -6.30 -8.42 -25.99
CA VAL A 127 -5.27 -9.09 -26.77
C VAL A 127 -5.31 -10.57 -26.42
N ASP A 128 -5.49 -11.43 -27.42
CA ASP A 128 -5.56 -12.90 -27.24
C ASP A 128 -6.62 -13.32 -26.19
N GLY A 129 -7.69 -12.54 -26.06
CA GLY A 129 -8.77 -12.75 -25.09
C GLY A 129 -8.50 -12.19 -23.69
N GLN A 130 -7.31 -11.66 -23.42
CA GLN A 130 -6.95 -11.04 -22.14
C GLN A 130 -7.17 -9.52 -22.18
N PRO A 131 -7.69 -8.90 -21.11
CA PRO A 131 -7.77 -7.46 -21.04
C PRO A 131 -6.38 -6.88 -20.78
N CYS A 132 -5.98 -5.94 -21.61
CA CYS A 132 -4.67 -5.31 -21.57
C CYS A 132 -4.79 -3.79 -21.64
N VAL A 133 -3.82 -3.11 -21.05
CA VAL A 133 -3.58 -1.68 -21.26
C VAL A 133 -2.40 -1.51 -22.19
N VAL A 134 -2.61 -0.86 -23.33
CA VAL A 134 -1.57 -0.53 -24.32
C VAL A 134 -1.13 0.91 -24.11
N TYR A 135 0.19 1.11 -24.09
CA TYR A 135 0.85 2.40 -23.97
C TYR A 135 2.04 2.46 -24.94
N THR A 136 2.77 3.59 -24.96
CA THR A 136 3.91 3.74 -25.88
C THR A 136 4.92 2.63 -25.65
N ASN A 137 5.27 1.89 -26.71
CA ASN A 137 6.28 0.84 -26.71
C ASN A 137 5.99 -0.36 -25.79
N GLY A 138 4.74 -0.61 -25.39
CA GLY A 138 4.44 -1.76 -24.54
C GLY A 138 2.97 -1.98 -24.23
N ARG A 139 2.73 -3.02 -23.43
CA ARG A 139 1.42 -3.36 -22.87
C ARG A 139 1.58 -4.11 -21.55
N THR A 140 0.59 -3.96 -20.69
CA THR A 140 0.38 -4.84 -19.52
C THR A 140 -0.94 -5.55 -19.72
N CYS A 141 -0.95 -6.87 -19.57
CA CYS A 141 -2.15 -7.69 -19.67
C CYS A 141 -2.45 -8.31 -18.32
N LEU A 142 -3.73 -8.34 -17.93
CA LEU A 142 -4.15 -9.06 -16.75
C LEU A 142 -4.37 -10.53 -17.10
N GLU A 143 -3.80 -11.41 -16.28
CA GLU A 143 -4.04 -12.86 -16.41
C GLU A 143 -5.48 -13.23 -16.04
N SER A 144 -6.07 -12.48 -15.09
CA SER A 144 -7.43 -12.63 -14.61
C SER A 144 -8.00 -11.29 -14.18
N THR A 145 -9.30 -11.10 -14.34
CA THR A 145 -10.05 -9.98 -13.74
C THR A 145 -10.80 -10.39 -12.49
N ALA A 146 -10.61 -11.62 -12.02
CA ALA A 146 -11.19 -12.14 -10.79
C ALA A 146 -10.07 -12.59 -9.86
N ASN A 147 -10.12 -12.10 -8.63
CA ASN A 147 -9.27 -12.51 -7.52
C ASN A 147 -10.12 -13.29 -6.52
N GLY A 148 -9.59 -14.43 -6.06
CA GLY A 148 -10.19 -15.18 -4.96
C GLY A 148 -10.19 -14.38 -3.65
N PRO A 149 -10.94 -14.82 -2.63
CA PRO A 149 -10.86 -14.21 -1.31
C PRO A 149 -9.44 -14.37 -0.75
N LEU A 150 -8.99 -13.35 -0.04
CA LEU A 150 -7.70 -13.33 0.64
C LEU A 150 -7.90 -13.53 2.14
N ASN A 151 -7.07 -14.38 2.74
CA ASN A 151 -6.99 -14.53 4.19
C ASN A 151 -5.58 -15.02 4.54
N ASP A 152 -4.66 -14.10 4.78
CA ASP A 152 -3.24 -14.42 5.02
C ASP A 152 -2.60 -13.48 6.03
N VAL A 153 -1.46 -13.87 6.58
CA VAL A 153 -0.65 -13.07 7.49
C VAL A 153 0.41 -12.30 6.69
N ALA A 154 0.51 -11.00 6.93
CA ALA A 154 1.47 -10.13 6.29
C ALA A 154 2.19 -9.23 7.31
N GLY A 155 3.13 -8.42 6.81
CA GLY A 155 3.80 -7.38 7.58
C GLY A 155 3.59 -6.00 6.96
N ILE A 156 3.54 -4.98 7.80
CA ILE A 156 3.57 -3.58 7.39
C ILE A 156 4.69 -2.89 8.19
N ALA A 157 5.52 -2.11 7.52
CA ALA A 157 6.59 -1.37 8.16
C ALA A 157 6.79 0.01 7.53
N PHE A 158 7.19 0.98 8.34
CA PHE A 158 7.76 2.22 7.81
C PHE A 158 9.28 2.17 7.74
N THR A 159 9.79 2.94 6.81
CA THR A 159 11.17 3.43 6.77
C THR A 159 11.14 4.95 6.72
N ASP A 160 12.31 5.58 6.73
CA ASP A 160 12.42 7.03 6.62
C ASP A 160 11.85 7.58 5.30
N THR A 161 11.77 6.74 4.26
CA THR A 161 11.38 7.17 2.90
C THR A 161 10.22 6.40 2.29
N ALA A 162 9.72 5.35 2.95
CA ALA A 162 8.70 4.48 2.35
C ALA A 162 7.83 3.74 3.37
N LEU A 163 6.61 3.44 2.94
CA LEU A 163 5.76 2.39 3.50
C LEU A 163 6.03 1.08 2.77
N LEU A 164 6.33 0.02 3.53
CA LEU A 164 6.58 -1.32 3.00
C LEU A 164 5.37 -2.22 3.30
N LEU A 165 4.84 -2.84 2.26
CA LEU A 165 3.99 -4.03 2.36
C LEU A 165 4.88 -5.26 2.22
N LEU A 166 4.70 -6.22 3.12
CA LEU A 166 5.61 -7.32 3.31
C LEU A 166 4.88 -8.66 3.34
N VAL A 167 5.44 -9.66 2.67
CA VAL A 167 4.97 -11.05 2.73
C VAL A 167 5.84 -11.86 3.69
N VAL A 168 5.25 -12.83 4.38
CA VAL A 168 5.99 -13.70 5.31
C VAL A 168 6.90 -14.63 4.53
N ALA A 169 8.19 -14.64 4.85
CA ALA A 169 9.20 -15.47 4.19
C ALA A 169 10.12 -16.12 5.24
N GLY A 170 9.95 -17.43 5.45
CA GLY A 170 10.69 -18.18 6.47
C GLY A 170 10.48 -17.59 7.87
N ALA A 171 11.56 -17.13 8.49
CA ALA A 171 11.54 -16.49 9.82
C ALA A 171 11.43 -14.95 9.77
N GLY A 172 11.33 -14.36 8.57
CA GLY A 172 11.28 -12.92 8.37
C GLY A 172 10.25 -12.53 7.32
N TYR A 173 10.56 -11.48 6.58
CA TYR A 173 9.69 -10.93 5.56
C TYR A 173 10.46 -10.62 4.27
N GLU A 174 9.77 -10.71 3.14
CA GLU A 174 10.20 -10.18 1.86
C GLU A 174 9.36 -8.98 1.47
N LEU A 175 9.96 -8.02 0.78
CA LEU A 175 9.26 -6.88 0.21
C LEU A 175 8.30 -7.37 -0.87
N ASP A 176 7.01 -7.06 -0.70
CA ASP A 176 6.02 -7.16 -1.77
C ASP A 176 5.99 -5.84 -2.55
N THR A 177 5.61 -4.77 -1.87
CA THR A 177 5.46 -3.44 -2.48
C THR A 177 6.02 -2.36 -1.57
N ALA A 178 6.76 -1.41 -2.14
CA ALA A 178 7.19 -0.20 -1.44
C ALA A 178 6.51 1.04 -2.03
N PHE A 179 5.80 1.80 -1.19
CA PHE A 179 5.26 3.09 -1.56
C PHE A 179 6.15 4.20 -1.00
N GLN A 180 6.69 5.04 -1.88
CA GLN A 180 7.56 6.15 -1.50
C GLN A 180 6.74 7.22 -0.77
N ARG A 181 7.37 7.88 0.21
CA ARG A 181 6.81 9.01 0.97
C ARG A 181 7.50 10.31 0.62
#